data_AF-A0A1C3NG34-F1
#
_entry.id   AF-A0A1C3NG34-F1
#
_cell.length_a   1.000
_cell.length_b   1.000
_cell.length_c   1.000
_cell.angle_alpha   90.00
_cell.angle_beta   90.00
_cell.angle_gamma   90.00
#
_symmetry.space_group_name_H-M   'P 1'
#
loop_
_entity.id
_entity.type
_entity.pdbx_description
1 polymer ?
#
loop_
_entity_poly.entity_id
_entity_poly.type
_entity_poly.pdbx_seq_one_letter_code
_entity_poly.pdbx_strand_id
1 'polypeptide(L)'
;MRRLIDAPHSDIFDVLAYVRFTLAPLSRTQRVQSALSTGLGGYEREMRSFLEYVLGNYARNGTGELASSRIGDVLRIRYGGVNDAKRMLGSVADIRSAFVGIQAHLFR
;
A
#
# COMPACT_ATOMS: atom_id res chain seq x y z
N MET A 1 26.74 3.54 28.76
CA MET A 1 25.65 4.53 28.90
C MET A 1 24.36 3.95 28.32
N ARG A 2 23.42 3.52 29.18
CA ARG A 2 21.97 3.53 28.91
C ARG A 2 21.24 3.28 30.23
N ARG A 3 21.31 4.30 31.10
CA ARG A 3 20.45 4.43 32.28
C ARG A 3 19.19 5.20 31.85
N LEU A 4 18.16 5.06 32.68
CA LEU A 4 16.86 5.74 32.71
C LEU A 4 15.74 5.01 31.97
N ILE A 5 15.31 3.90 32.55
CA ILE A 5 13.88 3.65 32.70
C ILE A 5 13.57 4.10 34.12
N ASP A 6 13.24 5.38 34.24
CA ASP A 6 12.62 5.97 35.42
C ASP A 6 11.56 6.92 34.87
N ALA A 7 10.40 6.35 34.55
CA ALA A 7 9.22 7.10 34.14
C ALA A 7 8.07 6.56 35.00
N PRO A 8 7.78 7.20 36.15
CA PRO A 8 6.77 6.72 37.09
C PRO A 8 5.32 7.00 36.62
N HIS A 9 5.06 6.99 35.30
CA HIS A 9 3.74 7.14 34.66
C HIS A 9 3.69 6.55 33.23
N SER A 10 4.32 5.40 32.96
CA SER A 10 4.11 4.74 31.65
C SER A 10 2.75 4.03 31.64
N ASP A 11 1.73 4.78 31.24
CA ASP A 11 0.38 4.31 31.02
C ASP A 11 0.36 3.17 30.01
N ILE A 12 -0.36 2.10 30.37
CA ILE A 12 -0.59 0.87 29.58
C ILE A 12 -0.98 1.16 28.11
N PHE A 13 -1.51 2.35 27.82
CA PHE A 13 -1.85 2.83 26.50
C PHE A 13 -0.65 3.09 25.56
N ASP A 14 0.50 3.53 26.07
CA ASP A 14 1.68 3.79 25.24
C ASP A 14 2.34 2.50 24.76
N VAL A 15 2.30 1.44 25.59
CA VAL A 15 2.77 0.11 25.21
C VAL A 15 1.83 -0.49 24.16
N LEU A 16 0.51 -0.34 24.30
CA LEU A 16 -0.44 -0.77 23.26
C LEU A 16 -0.30 0.04 21.97
N ALA A 17 -0.03 1.35 22.05
CA ALA A 17 0.24 2.17 20.88
C ALA A 17 1.54 1.75 20.19
N TYR A 18 2.61 1.49 20.93
CA TYR A 18 3.89 1.01 20.41
C TYR A 18 3.78 -0.41 19.81
N VAL A 19 3.10 -1.33 20.49
CA VAL A 19 2.83 -2.69 20.00
C VAL A 19 1.92 -2.65 18.78
N ARG A 20 0.85 -1.87 18.77
CA ARG A 20 -0.03 -1.68 17.61
C ARG A 20 0.71 -1.04 16.44
N PHE A 21 1.54 -0.04 16.71
CA PHE A 21 2.32 0.65 15.69
C PHE A 21 3.47 -0.19 15.15
N THR A 22 3.98 -1.19 15.87
CA THR A 22 5.00 -2.13 15.36
C THR A 22 4.38 -3.35 14.68
N LEU A 23 3.24 -3.85 15.19
CA LEU A 23 2.46 -4.92 14.56
C LEU A 23 1.76 -4.47 13.27
N ALA A 24 1.27 -3.23 13.18
CA ALA A 24 0.59 -2.74 11.98
C ALA A 24 1.50 -2.67 10.73
N PRO A 25 2.75 -2.19 10.77
CA PRO A 25 3.74 -2.29 9.69
C PRO A 25 4.06 -3.74 9.31
N LEU A 26 4.31 -4.61 10.30
CA LEU A 26 4.56 -6.04 10.06
C LEU A 26 3.38 -6.69 9.32
N SER A 27 2.15 -6.43 9.78
CA SER A 27 0.93 -6.93 9.13
C SER A 27 0.67 -6.32 7.75
N ARG A 28 1.11 -5.08 7.48
CA ARG A 28 0.98 -4.44 6.17
C ARG A 28 1.94 -5.06 5.17
N THR A 29 3.20 -5.23 5.55
CA THR A 29 4.21 -5.88 4.72
C THR A 29 3.79 -7.32 4.38
N GLN A 30 3.27 -8.08 5.35
CA GLN A 30 2.77 -9.44 5.12
C GLN A 30 1.60 -9.47 4.13
N ARG A 31 0.61 -8.58 4.29
CA ARG A 31 -0.51 -8.45 3.34
C ARG A 31 -0.03 -8.09 1.94
N VAL A 32 0.94 -7.18 1.82
CA VAL A 32 1.54 -6.84 0.53
C VAL A 32 2.22 -8.04 -0.11
N GLN A 33 3.02 -8.82 0.64
CA GLN A 33 3.67 -10.02 0.10
C GLN A 33 2.65 -11.06 -0.39
N SER A 34 1.56 -11.25 0.35
CA SER A 34 0.46 -12.14 -0.07
C SER A 34 -0.27 -11.62 -1.33
N ALA A 35 -0.51 -10.31 -1.41
CA ALA A 35 -1.12 -9.70 -2.59
C ALA A 35 -0.19 -9.76 -3.81
N LEU A 36 1.12 -9.61 -3.64
CA LEU A 36 2.11 -9.76 -4.72
C LEU A 36 2.13 -11.19 -5.26
N SER A 37 2.05 -12.20 -4.39
CA SER A 37 2.10 -13.60 -4.80
C SER A 37 0.80 -14.10 -5.43
N THR A 38 -0.36 -13.60 -5.00
CA THR A 38 -1.68 -14.11 -5.43
C THR A 38 -2.43 -13.19 -6.40
N GLY A 39 -2.15 -11.88 -6.39
CA GLY A 39 -2.96 -10.87 -7.05
C GLY A 39 -2.37 -10.28 -8.32
N LEU A 40 -1.16 -10.67 -8.72
CA LEU A 40 -0.51 -10.18 -9.94
C LEU A 40 -0.70 -11.09 -11.16
N GLY A 41 -1.34 -12.26 -11.00
CA GLY A 41 -1.63 -13.16 -12.11
C GLY A 41 -2.58 -12.53 -13.14
N GLY A 42 -2.33 -12.75 -14.43
CA GLY A 42 -3.19 -12.26 -15.52
C GLY A 42 -2.97 -10.80 -15.92
N TYR A 43 -2.14 -10.04 -15.22
CA TYR A 43 -1.76 -8.69 -15.63
C TYR A 43 -0.49 -8.67 -16.48
N GLU A 44 -0.49 -7.80 -17.48
CA GLU A 44 0.69 -7.46 -18.27
C GLU A 44 1.75 -6.72 -17.45
N ARG A 45 2.99 -6.73 -17.93
CA ARG A 45 4.17 -6.20 -17.19
C ARG A 45 3.96 -4.78 -16.65
N GLU A 46 3.44 -3.86 -17.46
CA GLU A 46 3.25 -2.47 -17.05
C GLU A 46 2.19 -2.33 -15.95
N MET A 47 1.08 -3.06 -16.08
CA MET A 47 0.03 -3.08 -15.05
C MET A 47 0.53 -3.73 -13.76
N ARG A 48 1.29 -4.83 -13.85
CA ARG A 48 1.93 -5.44 -12.66
C ARG A 48 2.81 -4.45 -11.95
N SER A 49 3.65 -3.74 -12.70
CA SER A 49 4.53 -2.74 -12.11
C SER A 49 3.74 -1.61 -11.45
N PHE A 50 2.65 -1.14 -12.07
CA PHE A 50 1.71 -0.19 -11.46
C PHE A 50 1.18 -0.69 -10.10
N LEU A 51 0.68 -1.93 -10.05
CA LEU A 51 0.14 -2.53 -8.83
C LEU A 51 1.21 -2.72 -7.74
N GLU A 52 2.43 -3.15 -8.10
CA GLU A 52 3.56 -3.26 -7.17
C GLU A 52 3.88 -1.93 -6.49
N TYR A 53 3.82 -0.83 -7.23
CA TYR A 53 4.04 0.51 -6.68
C TYR A 53 2.92 0.94 -5.74
N VAL A 54 1.66 0.67 -6.09
CA VAL A 54 0.52 0.92 -5.20
C VAL A 54 0.68 0.14 -3.89
N LEU A 55 1.02 -1.14 -3.96
CA LEU A 55 1.25 -1.99 -2.80
C LEU A 55 2.44 -1.49 -1.96
N GLY A 56 3.53 -1.05 -2.61
CA GLY A 56 4.69 -0.47 -1.95
C GLY A 56 4.36 0.84 -1.21
N ASN A 57 3.54 1.70 -1.81
CA ASN A 57 3.06 2.92 -1.15
C ASN A 57 2.16 2.60 0.03
N TYR A 58 1.25 1.64 -0.12
CA TYR A 58 0.41 1.17 0.98
C TYR A 58 1.22 0.60 2.16
N ALA A 59 2.27 -0.19 1.90
CA ALA A 59 3.15 -0.69 2.95
C ALA A 59 3.75 0.44 3.78
N ARG A 60 4.22 1.50 3.12
CA ARG A 60 4.89 2.66 3.75
C ARG A 60 3.90 3.60 4.45
N ASN A 61 2.86 4.03 3.74
CA ASN A 61 2.02 5.16 4.13
C ASN A 61 0.65 4.74 4.68
N GLY A 62 0.29 3.46 4.56
CA GLY A 62 -0.94 2.89 5.11
C GLY A 62 -2.16 2.98 4.17
N THR A 63 -3.34 2.69 4.72
CA THR A 63 -4.60 2.50 3.98
C THR A 63 -5.07 3.72 3.19
N GLY A 64 -4.64 4.94 3.55
CA GLY A 64 -4.98 6.15 2.80
C GLY A 64 -4.54 6.09 1.34
N GLU A 65 -3.50 5.32 1.02
CA GLU A 65 -3.01 5.15 -0.35
C GLU A 65 -3.95 4.30 -1.24
N LEU A 66 -4.88 3.56 -0.65
CA LEU A 66 -5.81 2.70 -1.36
C LEU A 66 -7.11 3.41 -1.76
N ALA A 67 -7.26 4.70 -1.43
CA ALA A 67 -8.44 5.46 -1.81
C ALA A 67 -8.49 5.66 -3.34
N SER A 68 -9.66 5.51 -3.96
CA SER A 68 -9.80 5.67 -5.42
C SER A 68 -9.41 7.06 -5.92
N SER A 69 -9.51 8.10 -5.08
CA SER A 69 -9.03 9.44 -5.38
C SER A 69 -7.51 9.51 -5.59
N ARG A 70 -6.74 8.59 -5.00
CA ARG A 70 -5.27 8.52 -5.14
C ARG A 70 -4.83 7.98 -6.48
N ILE A 71 -5.70 7.28 -7.23
CA ILE A 71 -5.34 6.73 -8.54
C ILE A 71 -4.81 7.84 -9.44
N GLY A 72 -5.53 8.97 -9.55
CA GLY A 72 -5.11 10.10 -10.38
C GLY A 72 -3.75 10.68 -9.97
N ASP A 73 -3.48 10.79 -8.67
CA ASP A 73 -2.19 11.25 -8.15
C ASP A 73 -1.07 10.28 -8.52
N VAL A 74 -1.27 8.98 -8.30
CA VAL A 74 -0.29 7.95 -8.65
C VAL A 74 0.01 7.97 -10.15
N LEU A 75 -1.02 8.10 -11.00
CA LEU A 75 -0.82 8.16 -12.45
C LEU A 75 0.01 9.38 -12.85
N ARG A 76 -0.27 10.55 -12.26
CA ARG A 76 0.52 11.78 -12.51
C ARG A 76 1.96 11.64 -12.05
N ILE A 77 2.16 11.17 -10.82
CA ILE A 77 3.49 11.07 -10.20
C ILE A 77 4.37 10.09 -10.96
N ARG A 78 3.82 8.94 -11.37
CA ARG A 78 4.60 7.86 -11.97
C ARG A 78 4.76 7.96 -13.48
N TYR A 79 3.73 8.45 -14.18
CA TYR A 79 3.68 8.43 -15.64
C TYR A 79 3.67 9.82 -16.27
N GLY A 80 3.76 10.89 -15.49
CA GLY A 80 3.72 12.27 -15.98
C GLY A 80 2.31 12.80 -16.27
N GLY A 81 1.29 11.93 -16.29
CA GLY A 81 -0.09 12.32 -16.49
C GLY A 81 -1.03 11.14 -16.71
N VAL A 82 -2.34 11.41 -16.63
CA VAL A 82 -3.38 10.39 -16.85
C VAL A 82 -3.37 9.91 -18.31
N ASN A 83 -3.18 10.81 -19.27
CA ASN A 83 -3.13 10.46 -20.69
C ASN A 83 -1.94 9.56 -21.03
N ASP A 84 -0.80 9.78 -20.38
CA ASP A 84 0.42 9.01 -20.61
C ASP A 84 0.30 7.63 -19.97
N ALA A 85 -0.24 7.58 -18.74
CA ALA A 85 -0.55 6.32 -18.09
C ALA A 85 -1.52 5.46 -18.89
N LYS A 86 -2.56 6.05 -19.51
CA LYS A 86 -3.51 5.32 -20.36
C LYS A 86 -2.83 4.65 -21.56
N ARG A 87 -1.80 5.27 -22.14
CA ARG A 87 -1.07 4.67 -23.28
C ARG A 87 -0.27 3.43 -22.87
N MET A 88 0.16 3.36 -21.61
CA MET A 88 0.96 2.25 -21.08
C MET A 88 0.13 1.17 -20.39
N LEU A 89 -0.92 1.57 -19.67
CA LEU A 89 -1.70 0.71 -18.78
C LEU A 89 -3.05 0.30 -19.37
N GLY A 90 -3.49 0.94 -20.47
CA GLY A 90 -4.80 0.70 -21.07
C GLY A 90 -5.87 1.70 -20.62
N SER A 91 -7.13 1.27 -20.65
CA SER A 91 -8.24 2.17 -20.37
C SER A 91 -8.30 2.57 -18.89
N VAL A 92 -8.94 3.70 -18.60
CA VAL A 92 -9.18 4.13 -17.20
C VAL A 92 -10.01 3.09 -16.44
N ALA A 93 -10.92 2.40 -17.14
CA ALA A 93 -11.73 1.34 -16.56
C ALA A 93 -10.84 0.16 -16.11
N ASP A 94 -9.89 -0.24 -16.95
CA ASP A 94 -8.96 -1.34 -16.65
C ASP A 94 -8.06 -1.00 -15.47
N ILE A 95 -7.49 0.22 -15.45
CA ILE A 95 -6.66 0.72 -14.34
C ILE A 95 -7.45 0.69 -13.03
N ARG A 96 -8.70 1.18 -13.05
CA ARG A 96 -9.55 1.20 -11.85
C ARG A 96 -9.92 -0.22 -11.41
N SER A 97 -10.26 -1.09 -12.35
CA SER A 97 -10.61 -2.49 -12.07
C SER A 97 -9.42 -3.22 -11.45
N ALA A 98 -8.23 -3.07 -12.02
CA ALA A 98 -7.00 -3.66 -11.50
C ALA A 98 -6.65 -3.13 -10.09
N PHE A 99 -6.80 -1.82 -9.89
CA PHE A 99 -6.56 -1.17 -8.60
C PHE A 99 -7.52 -1.67 -7.51
N VAL A 100 -8.81 -1.83 -7.81
CA VAL A 100 -9.77 -2.39 -6.85
C VAL A 100 -9.54 -3.89 -6.67
N GLY A 101 -9.25 -4.61 -7.74
CA GLY A 101 -8.94 -6.04 -7.73
C GLY A 101 -7.79 -6.36 -6.79
N ILE A 102 -6.66 -5.65 -6.90
CA ILE A 102 -5.50 -5.90 -6.03
C ILE A 102 -5.79 -5.61 -4.55
N GLN A 103 -6.71 -4.69 -4.24
CA GLN A 103 -7.10 -4.42 -2.85
C GLN A 103 -7.83 -5.59 -2.20
N ALA A 104 -8.62 -6.34 -2.97
CA ALA A 104 -9.27 -7.54 -2.46
C ALA A 104 -8.23 -8.59 -1.99
N HIS A 105 -7.08 -8.66 -2.66
CA HIS A 105 -5.98 -9.57 -2.26
C HIS A 105 -5.25 -9.12 -0.98
N LEU A 106 -5.36 -7.86 -0.57
CA LEU A 106 -4.74 -7.37 0.67
C LEU A 106 -5.48 -7.81 1.94
N PHE A 107 -6.78 -8.07 1.86
CA PHE A 107 -7.64 -8.33 3.02
C PHE A 107 -8.33 -9.70 2.97
N ARG A 108 -7.86 -10.58 2.10
CA ARG A 108 -8.35 -11.95 1.99
C ARG A 108 -7.74 -12.85 3.06
#